data_AF-A0A2V6PJM7-F1
#
_entry.id   AF-A0A2V6PJM7-F1
#
_cell.length_a   1.000
_cell.length_b   1.000
_cell.length_c   1.000
_cell.angle_alpha   90.00
_cell.angle_beta   90.00
_cell.angle_gamma   90.00
#
_symmetry.space_group_name_H-M   'P 1'
#
loop_
_entity.id
_entity.type
_entity.pdbx_description
1 polymer ?
#
loop_
_entity_poly.entity_id
_entity_poly.type
_entity_poly.pdbx_seq_one_letter_code
_entity_poly.pdbx_strand_id
1 'polypeptide(L)'
;MVMFNRLYFPLIALFWIIMNLLLWRAEFGGGKEFGSAVPTEAVWQKILTAPDDSTLEISSSGKRIGYCRWGANAGEELAAGKISRQDYSPEGMVKQLSHYTIDLEGNVLPAQPATRVRFSLHLEFATDHAWRELSVRVATRPSVWTIHATAADQRLDLKYEDETGNWTRAFAFDELRDPRKWIEEFAGPLPPALLGPAAGLERQKNLSPGLKWTARNDWLKIGHSRARVYRLQAQLLGHYEVVVIVSRVGEILRVELPNGLLLLNEALTNL
;
A
#
# COMPACT_ATOMS: atom_id res chain seq x y z
N MET A 1 34.47 -10.06 -61.41
CA MET A 1 33.55 -9.14 -60.68
C MET A 1 32.28 -9.90 -60.26
N VAL A 2 32.38 -10.90 -59.35
CA VAL A 2 31.24 -11.77 -58.94
C VAL A 2 31.19 -12.01 -57.41
N MET A 3 32.08 -11.39 -56.62
CA MET A 3 32.18 -11.66 -55.17
C MET A 3 31.45 -10.66 -54.26
N PHE A 4 30.93 -9.54 -54.78
CA PHE A 4 30.19 -8.59 -53.96
C PHE A 4 28.72 -8.99 -53.74
N ASN A 5 28.08 -9.71 -54.68
CA ASN A 5 26.67 -10.11 -54.59
C ASN A 5 26.38 -11.22 -53.58
N ARG A 6 27.39 -11.95 -53.11
CA ARG A 6 27.24 -13.06 -52.15
C ARG A 6 27.21 -12.60 -50.69
N LEU A 7 27.61 -11.35 -50.42
CA LEU A 7 27.62 -10.80 -49.05
C LEU A 7 26.32 -10.05 -48.73
N TYR A 8 25.68 -9.41 -49.72
CA TYR A 8 24.43 -8.67 -49.50
C TYR A 8 23.26 -9.58 -49.14
N PHE A 9 23.16 -10.74 -49.78
CA PHE A 9 22.06 -11.68 -49.53
C PHE A 9 22.01 -12.19 -48.08
N PRO A 10 23.10 -12.69 -47.47
CA PRO A 10 23.09 -13.07 -46.07
C PRO A 10 22.94 -11.86 -45.14
N LEU A 11 23.42 -10.67 -45.52
CA LEU A 11 23.29 -9.47 -44.70
C LEU A 11 21.84 -8.94 -44.67
N ILE A 12 21.14 -9.00 -45.80
CA ILE A 12 19.70 -8.68 -45.90
C ILE A 12 18.88 -9.75 -45.16
N ALA A 13 19.21 -11.03 -45.30
CA ALA A 13 18.54 -12.10 -44.55
C ALA A 13 18.75 -11.95 -43.04
N LEU A 14 19.97 -11.63 -42.60
CA LEU A 14 20.30 -11.38 -41.21
C LEU A 14 19.55 -10.14 -40.69
N PHE A 15 19.54 -9.05 -41.44
CA PHE A 15 18.76 -7.86 -41.11
C PHE A 15 17.27 -8.18 -40.98
N TRP A 16 16.72 -8.96 -41.90
CA TRP A 16 15.31 -9.35 -41.88
C TRP A 16 14.98 -10.22 -40.66
N ILE A 17 15.83 -11.20 -40.33
CA ILE A 17 15.67 -12.03 -39.13
C ILE A 17 15.78 -11.19 -37.86
N ILE A 18 16.74 -10.26 -37.77
CA ILE A 18 16.91 -9.37 -36.62
C ILE A 18 15.70 -8.44 -36.48
N MET A 19 15.22 -7.86 -37.58
CA MET A 19 14.04 -7.00 -37.57
C MET A 19 12.77 -7.78 -37.21
N ASN A 20 12.58 -8.99 -37.73
CA ASN A 20 11.43 -9.82 -37.37
C ASN A 20 11.53 -10.27 -35.90
N LEU A 21 12.73 -10.57 -35.40
CA LEU A 21 12.96 -10.89 -33.99
C LEU A 21 12.71 -9.68 -33.09
N LEU A 22 13.13 -8.48 -33.49
CA LEU A 22 12.89 -7.24 -32.75
C LEU A 22 11.42 -6.81 -32.80
N LEU A 23 10.74 -7.02 -33.93
CA LEU A 23 9.30 -6.79 -34.08
C LEU A 23 8.52 -7.79 -33.23
N TRP A 24 8.88 -9.07 -33.29
CA TRP A 24 8.30 -10.10 -32.42
C TRP A 24 8.58 -9.82 -30.94
N ARG A 25 9.77 -9.30 -30.60
CA ARG A 25 10.09 -8.83 -29.25
C ARG A 25 9.36 -7.53 -28.88
N ALA A 26 9.00 -6.67 -29.82
CA ALA A 26 8.21 -5.47 -29.55
C ALA A 26 6.71 -5.82 -29.39
N GLU A 27 6.19 -6.72 -30.21
CA GLU A 27 4.78 -7.15 -30.19
C GLU A 27 4.48 -8.17 -29.09
N PHE A 28 5.41 -9.07 -28.80
CA PHE A 28 5.22 -10.18 -27.84
C PHE A 28 6.27 -10.24 -26.73
N GLY A 29 7.40 -9.56 -26.90
CA GLY A 29 8.51 -9.51 -25.92
C GLY A 29 8.48 -8.28 -25.00
N GLY A 30 7.40 -7.48 -25.02
CA GLY A 30 7.01 -6.56 -23.95
C GLY A 30 6.62 -7.34 -22.69
N GLY A 31 7.56 -8.13 -22.16
CA GLY A 31 7.36 -8.93 -20.98
C GLY A 31 6.98 -8.04 -19.81
N LYS A 32 5.75 -8.23 -19.30
CA LYS A 32 5.14 -7.62 -18.11
C LYS A 32 4.35 -6.31 -18.29
N GLU A 33 4.01 -5.87 -19.49
CA GLU A 33 3.05 -4.78 -19.66
C GLU A 33 1.63 -5.32 -19.88
N PHE A 34 1.04 -5.90 -18.84
CA PHE A 34 -0.33 -6.41 -18.93
C PHE A 34 -1.34 -5.25 -18.80
N GLY A 35 -2.12 -5.08 -19.88
CA GLY A 35 -3.31 -4.24 -20.02
C GLY A 35 -3.11 -2.71 -20.12
N SER A 36 -4.19 -2.01 -20.48
CA SER A 36 -4.15 -0.57 -20.73
C SER A 36 -3.90 0.23 -19.44
N ALA A 37 -3.13 1.31 -19.55
CA ALA A 37 -2.93 2.25 -18.46
C ALA A 37 -4.27 2.85 -18.02
N VAL A 38 -4.43 3.00 -16.70
CA VAL A 38 -5.59 3.60 -16.05
C VAL A 38 -5.08 4.74 -15.15
N PRO A 39 -5.82 5.84 -14.98
CA PRO A 39 -5.45 6.86 -14.00
C PRO A 39 -5.37 6.25 -12.60
N THR A 40 -4.27 6.50 -11.89
CA THR A 40 -4.05 5.94 -10.54
C THR A 40 -5.08 6.46 -9.55
N GLU A 41 -5.46 7.73 -9.69
CA GLU A 41 -6.48 8.42 -8.89
C GLU A 41 -7.83 7.72 -9.01
N ALA A 42 -8.19 7.24 -10.20
CA ALA A 42 -9.45 6.53 -10.41
C ALA A 42 -9.47 5.15 -9.72
N VAL A 43 -8.32 4.48 -9.59
CA VAL A 43 -8.22 3.23 -8.84
C VAL A 43 -8.22 3.50 -7.34
N TRP A 44 -7.52 4.53 -6.86
CA TRP A 44 -7.57 4.94 -5.45
C TRP A 44 -8.97 5.34 -5.02
N GLN A 45 -9.69 6.12 -5.83
CA GLN A 45 -11.08 6.47 -5.55
C GLN A 45 -11.95 5.22 -5.40
N LYS A 46 -11.74 4.20 -6.24
CA LYS A 46 -12.45 2.91 -6.11
C LYS A 46 -12.12 2.19 -4.81
N ILE A 47 -10.86 2.19 -4.38
CA ILE A 47 -10.45 1.58 -3.11
C ILE A 47 -11.09 2.32 -1.93
N LEU A 48 -11.12 3.66 -1.97
CA LEU A 48 -11.69 4.50 -0.91
C LEU A 48 -13.22 4.39 -0.79
N THR A 49 -13.90 4.05 -1.90
CA THR A 49 -15.34 3.86 -1.95
C THR A 49 -15.73 2.40 -2.12
N ALA A 50 -14.87 1.47 -1.71
CA ALA A 50 -15.18 0.05 -1.77
C ALA A 50 -16.37 -0.25 -0.85
N PRO A 51 -17.35 -1.06 -1.27
CA PRO A 51 -18.54 -1.34 -0.47
C PRO A 51 -18.26 -2.28 0.72
N ASP A 52 -17.26 -3.15 0.57
CA ASP A 52 -16.95 -4.23 1.50
C ASP A 52 -15.49 -4.15 1.98
N ASP A 53 -15.27 -4.58 3.22
CA ASP A 53 -13.94 -4.71 3.79
C ASP A 53 -13.15 -5.85 3.12
N SER A 54 -11.86 -5.60 2.89
CA SER A 54 -10.93 -6.60 2.36
C SER A 54 -10.24 -7.33 3.50
N THR A 55 -10.64 -8.57 3.75
CA THR A 55 -9.95 -9.48 4.70
C THR A 55 -8.82 -10.22 3.99
N LEU A 56 -7.59 -9.99 4.44
CA LEU A 56 -6.35 -10.45 3.83
C LEU A 56 -5.60 -11.40 4.77
N GLU A 57 -5.22 -12.58 4.29
CA GLU A 57 -4.27 -13.45 4.95
C GLU A 57 -2.83 -12.99 4.64
N ILE A 58 -2.00 -12.82 5.68
CA ILE A 58 -0.59 -12.45 5.53
C ILE A 58 0.26 -13.71 5.53
N SER A 59 1.04 -13.90 4.47
CA SER A 59 2.01 -14.98 4.34
C SER A 59 3.41 -14.44 4.05
N SER A 60 4.43 -15.15 4.54
CA SER A 60 5.84 -14.87 4.25
C SER A 60 6.50 -16.15 3.79
N SER A 61 7.13 -16.13 2.61
CA SER A 61 7.79 -17.30 2.03
C SER A 61 6.87 -18.53 1.95
N GLY A 62 5.58 -18.32 1.64
CA GLY A 62 4.56 -19.37 1.53
C GLY A 62 3.97 -19.87 2.85
N LYS A 63 4.44 -19.39 4.00
CA LYS A 63 3.87 -19.73 5.31
C LYS A 63 2.96 -18.62 5.82
N ARG A 64 1.74 -18.96 6.25
CA ARG A 64 0.83 -18.03 6.93
C ARG A 64 1.47 -17.51 8.22
N ILE A 65 1.57 -16.20 8.33
CA ILE A 65 2.07 -15.51 9.52
C ILE A 65 1.01 -14.65 10.20
N GLY A 66 -0.11 -14.33 9.54
CA GLY A 66 -1.08 -13.41 10.11
C GLY A 66 -2.33 -13.20 9.28
N TYR A 67 -3.10 -12.18 9.67
CA TYR A 67 -4.21 -11.65 8.89
C TYR A 67 -4.33 -10.14 9.09
N CYS A 68 -5.03 -9.49 8.19
CA CYS A 68 -5.28 -8.06 8.19
C CYS A 68 -6.66 -7.78 7.57
N ARG A 69 -7.44 -6.90 8.17
CA ARG A 69 -8.66 -6.33 7.60
C ARG A 69 -8.37 -4.91 7.16
N TRP A 70 -8.62 -4.63 5.90
CA TRP A 70 -8.61 -3.29 5.31
C TRP A 70 -10.05 -2.85 5.06
N GLY A 71 -10.45 -1.73 5.63
CA GLY A 71 -11.73 -1.07 5.36
C GLY A 71 -11.51 0.35 4.91
N ALA A 72 -12.36 0.82 4.01
CA ALA A 72 -12.42 2.23 3.63
C ALA A 72 -13.86 2.71 3.74
N ASN A 73 -14.07 3.83 4.44
CA ASN A 73 -15.41 4.35 4.67
C ASN A 73 -15.51 5.79 4.17
N ALA A 74 -16.63 6.08 3.52
CA ALA A 74 -17.06 7.44 3.23
C ALA A 74 -17.90 7.93 4.41
N GLY A 75 -17.37 8.84 5.21
CA GLY A 75 -18.06 9.42 6.35
C GLY A 75 -19.09 10.48 5.94
N GLU A 76 -20.26 10.40 6.55
CA GLU A 76 -21.35 11.38 6.40
C GLU A 76 -21.41 12.24 7.67
N GLU A 77 -21.28 13.57 7.56
CA GLU A 77 -21.55 14.47 8.68
C GLU A 77 -22.99 14.99 8.55
N LEU A 78 -23.82 14.69 9.56
CA LEU A 78 -25.04 15.46 9.78
C LEU A 78 -24.59 16.89 10.08
N ALA A 79 -24.77 17.81 9.13
CA ALA A 79 -24.35 19.20 9.21
C ALA A 79 -24.47 19.73 10.65
N ALA A 80 -23.32 19.96 11.29
CA ALA A 80 -23.22 20.47 12.64
C ALA A 80 -23.70 21.92 12.69
N GLY A 81 -25.02 22.09 12.73
CA GLY A 81 -25.71 23.35 12.91
C GLY A 81 -26.82 23.16 13.92
N LYS A 82 -26.46 23.09 15.21
CA LYS A 82 -27.38 23.06 16.37
C LYS A 82 -28.54 22.06 16.25
N ILE A 83 -28.32 20.81 16.66
CA ILE A 83 -29.45 19.94 16.99
C ILE A 83 -29.97 20.31 18.39
N SER A 84 -30.76 21.38 18.41
CA SER A 84 -31.91 21.42 19.32
C SER A 84 -32.79 20.21 19.00
N ARG A 85 -33.25 19.58 20.06
CA ARG A 85 -34.21 18.47 20.15
C ARG A 85 -35.26 18.48 19.03
N GLN A 86 -35.43 17.29 18.41
CA GLN A 86 -36.39 16.91 17.37
C GLN A 86 -36.09 17.49 16.00
N ASP A 87 -35.68 16.65 15.03
CA ASP A 87 -36.14 16.87 13.66
C ASP A 87 -36.05 15.62 12.78
N TYR A 88 -37.18 15.39 12.11
CA TYR A 88 -37.36 14.48 10.99
C TYR A 88 -36.37 14.84 9.89
N SER A 89 -35.43 13.95 9.55
CA SER A 89 -34.77 14.06 8.25
C SER A 89 -35.74 13.55 7.17
N PRO A 90 -36.15 14.36 6.19
CA PRO A 90 -36.98 13.88 5.09
C PRO A 90 -36.20 12.83 4.27
N GLU A 91 -36.81 11.66 4.05
CA GLU A 91 -36.31 10.66 3.12
C GLU A 91 -36.08 11.31 1.75
N GLY A 92 -34.82 11.41 1.31
CA GLY A 92 -34.44 12.01 0.04
C GLY A 92 -33.42 13.14 0.09
N MET A 93 -32.97 13.58 1.28
CA MET A 93 -31.84 14.52 1.36
C MET A 93 -30.53 13.77 1.05
N VAL A 94 -29.87 14.16 -0.04
CA VAL A 94 -28.54 13.63 -0.41
C VAL A 94 -27.55 14.04 0.67
N LYS A 95 -27.15 13.07 1.49
CA LYS A 95 -26.14 13.29 2.52
C LYS A 95 -24.82 13.67 1.86
N GLN A 96 -24.25 14.80 2.27
CA GLN A 96 -22.97 15.25 1.73
C GLN A 96 -21.85 14.46 2.42
N LEU A 97 -20.98 13.84 1.62
CA LEU A 97 -19.74 13.26 2.12
C LEU A 97 -18.92 14.35 2.82
N SER A 98 -18.44 14.09 4.02
CA SER A 98 -17.65 15.05 4.81
C SER A 98 -16.20 14.63 4.98
N HIS A 99 -15.91 13.33 4.97
CA HIS A 99 -14.56 12.79 5.11
C HIS A 99 -14.46 11.36 4.54
N TYR A 100 -13.24 10.88 4.38
CA TYR A 100 -12.93 9.48 4.09
C TYR A 100 -12.07 8.91 5.22
N THR A 101 -12.32 7.67 5.63
CA THR A 101 -11.46 6.95 6.57
C THR A 101 -10.89 5.70 5.92
N ILE A 102 -9.67 5.35 6.30
CA ILE A 102 -9.05 4.06 6.06
C ILE A 102 -8.77 3.42 7.41
N ASP A 103 -9.29 2.22 7.60
CA ASP A 103 -9.12 1.42 8.79
C ASP A 103 -8.36 0.14 8.43
N LEU A 104 -7.21 -0.06 9.05
CA LEU A 104 -6.36 -1.22 8.82
C LEU A 104 -6.01 -1.88 10.13
N GLU A 105 -6.54 -3.07 10.40
CA GLU A 105 -6.26 -3.80 11.63
C GLU A 105 -5.80 -5.21 11.35
N GLY A 106 -5.02 -5.80 12.24
CA GLY A 106 -4.56 -7.16 12.06
C GLY A 106 -3.56 -7.63 13.09
N ASN A 107 -3.06 -8.83 12.85
CA ASN A 107 -1.95 -9.36 13.62
C ASN A 107 -1.01 -10.21 12.78
N VAL A 108 0.27 -10.17 13.14
CA VAL A 108 1.30 -11.05 12.62
C VAL A 108 2.01 -11.78 13.75
N LEU A 109 2.44 -13.00 13.47
CA LEU A 109 3.34 -13.81 14.26
C LEU A 109 4.61 -13.97 13.42
N PRO A 110 5.59 -13.05 13.56
CA PRO A 110 6.88 -13.18 12.93
C PRO A 110 7.53 -14.51 13.32
N ALA A 111 8.37 -15.05 12.44
CA ALA A 111 9.17 -16.23 12.75
C ALA A 111 10.03 -16.01 14.01
N GLN A 112 10.49 -17.11 14.61
CA GLN A 112 11.07 -17.16 15.96
C GLN A 112 12.11 -16.04 16.26
N PRO A 113 12.04 -15.37 17.44
CA PRO A 113 11.08 -15.58 18.52
C PRO A 113 9.67 -15.05 18.16
N ALA A 114 8.65 -15.90 18.40
CA ALA A 114 7.28 -15.70 17.94
C ALA A 114 6.50 -14.74 18.86
N THR A 115 6.82 -13.45 18.79
CA THR A 115 6.03 -12.43 19.49
C THR A 115 4.88 -11.99 18.60
N ARG A 116 3.64 -12.20 19.05
CA ARG A 116 2.46 -11.71 18.31
C ARG A 116 2.46 -10.19 18.30
N VAL A 117 2.53 -9.60 17.12
CA VAL A 117 2.35 -8.18 16.86
C VAL A 117 0.89 -7.97 16.46
N ARG A 118 0.17 -7.12 17.19
CA ARG A 118 -1.14 -6.60 16.77
C ARG A 118 -0.94 -5.18 16.28
N PHE A 119 -1.60 -4.81 15.20
CA PHE A 119 -1.53 -3.46 14.66
C PHE A 119 -2.94 -2.96 14.32
N SER A 120 -3.14 -1.66 14.49
CA SER A 120 -4.31 -0.94 14.01
C SER A 120 -3.85 0.42 13.48
N LEU A 121 -4.32 0.79 12.30
CA LEU A 121 -4.10 2.09 11.68
C LEU A 121 -5.47 2.66 11.33
N HIS A 122 -5.66 3.93 11.67
CA HIS A 122 -6.79 4.75 11.29
C HIS A 122 -6.24 5.99 10.60
N LEU A 123 -6.74 6.29 9.41
CA LEU A 123 -6.30 7.44 8.63
C LEU A 123 -7.52 8.16 8.08
N GLU A 124 -7.64 9.44 8.40
CA GLU A 124 -8.74 10.30 7.96
C GLU A 124 -8.27 11.28 6.88
N PHE A 125 -9.11 11.47 5.86
CA PHE A 125 -8.95 12.46 4.81
C PHE A 125 -10.17 13.37 4.72
N ALA A 126 -9.96 14.62 4.35
CA ALA A 126 -11.00 15.51 3.88
C ALA A 126 -11.53 15.08 2.50
N THR A 127 -12.62 15.70 2.06
CA THR A 127 -13.26 15.43 0.75
C THR A 127 -12.39 15.79 -0.46
N ASP A 128 -11.38 16.64 -0.26
CA ASP A 128 -10.36 16.97 -1.27
C ASP A 128 -9.17 15.98 -1.25
N HIS A 129 -9.27 14.89 -0.47
CA HIS A 129 -8.23 13.90 -0.21
C HIS A 129 -7.01 14.46 0.56
N ALA A 130 -7.13 15.64 1.18
CA ALA A 130 -6.11 16.10 2.11
C ALA A 130 -6.15 15.25 3.38
N TRP A 131 -5.01 14.72 3.80
CA TRP A 131 -4.91 13.95 5.04
C TRP A 131 -5.18 14.87 6.25
N ARG A 132 -5.88 14.36 7.27
CA ARG A 132 -6.27 15.12 8.47
C ARG A 132 -5.69 14.54 9.75
N GLU A 133 -5.85 13.24 9.93
CA GLU A 133 -5.46 12.53 11.14
C GLU A 133 -4.89 11.17 10.77
N LEU A 134 -3.81 10.77 11.44
CA LEU A 134 -3.22 9.45 11.38
C LEU A 134 -3.07 8.92 12.80
N SER A 135 -3.67 7.77 13.09
CA SER A 135 -3.49 7.05 14.35
C SER A 135 -2.98 5.65 14.04
N VAL A 136 -1.82 5.29 14.57
CA VAL A 136 -1.20 3.97 14.41
C VAL A 136 -0.90 3.40 15.77
N ARG A 137 -1.39 2.19 16.05
CA ARG A 137 -1.09 1.46 17.27
C ARG A 137 -0.46 0.13 16.91
N VAL A 138 0.67 -0.18 17.55
CA VAL A 138 1.37 -1.46 17.41
C VAL A 138 1.59 -2.03 18.81
N ALA A 139 1.05 -3.21 19.06
CA ALA A 139 1.13 -3.88 20.35
C ALA A 139 1.86 -5.22 20.24
N THR A 140 2.90 -5.38 21.03
CA THR A 140 3.70 -6.59 21.21
C THR A 140 3.82 -6.85 22.70
N ARG A 141 3.12 -7.82 23.26
CA ARG A 141 3.11 -8.00 24.73
C ARG A 141 4.54 -8.10 25.30
N PRO A 142 4.90 -7.27 26.30
CA PRO A 142 4.03 -6.33 27.04
C PRO A 142 3.88 -4.94 26.41
N SER A 143 4.79 -4.55 25.52
CA SER A 143 4.91 -3.21 24.96
C SER A 143 3.80 -2.80 23.98
N VAL A 144 3.40 -1.53 24.05
CA VAL A 144 2.43 -0.89 23.16
C VAL A 144 2.99 0.44 22.69
N TRP A 145 2.98 0.63 21.38
CA TRP A 145 3.31 1.85 20.69
C TRP A 145 2.04 2.48 20.13
N THR A 146 1.87 3.79 20.33
CA THR A 146 0.80 4.57 19.72
C THR A 146 1.41 5.83 19.12
N ILE A 147 1.15 6.05 17.84
CA ILE A 147 1.52 7.23 17.08
C ILE A 147 0.21 7.92 16.71
N HIS A 148 0.08 9.19 17.01
CA HIS A 148 -1.04 10.01 16.61
C HIS A 148 -0.51 11.28 15.96
N ALA A 149 -0.94 11.60 14.76
CA ALA A 149 -0.49 12.77 14.03
C ALA A 149 -1.66 13.51 13.41
N THR A 150 -1.66 14.84 13.57
CA THR A 150 -2.78 15.69 13.14
C THR A 150 -2.28 16.81 12.26
N ALA A 151 -2.93 16.99 11.10
CA ALA A 151 -2.57 18.01 10.12
C ALA A 151 -2.80 19.43 10.62
N ALA A 152 -3.88 19.64 11.38
CA ALA A 152 -4.25 20.94 11.94
C ALA A 152 -3.20 21.46 12.94
N ASP A 153 -2.71 20.57 13.82
CA ASP A 153 -1.75 20.93 14.87
C ASP A 153 -0.29 20.81 14.41
N GLN A 154 -0.05 20.23 13.21
CA GLN A 154 1.27 19.91 12.67
C GLN A 154 2.18 19.17 13.65
N ARG A 155 1.57 18.27 14.42
CA ARG A 155 2.18 17.56 15.53
C ARG A 155 2.02 16.05 15.39
N LEU A 156 3.05 15.34 15.83
CA LEU A 156 3.08 13.89 15.97
C LEU A 156 3.35 13.56 17.44
N ASP A 157 2.39 12.91 18.07
CA ASP A 157 2.48 12.37 19.41
C ASP A 157 2.84 10.89 19.34
N LEU A 158 3.93 10.53 20.02
CA LEU A 158 4.44 9.17 20.16
C LEU A 158 4.32 8.77 21.61
N LYS A 159 3.55 7.71 21.87
CA LYS A 159 3.40 7.10 23.18
C LYS A 159 3.94 5.68 23.15
N TYR A 160 4.74 5.36 24.15
CA TYR A 160 5.19 4.01 24.45
C TYR A 160 4.74 3.62 25.85
N GLU A 161 4.34 2.37 26.00
CA GLU A 161 3.88 1.80 27.26
C GLU A 161 4.36 0.36 27.36
N ASP A 162 5.02 0.01 28.45
CA ASP A 162 5.51 -1.33 28.74
C ASP A 162 5.37 -1.65 30.24
N GLU A 163 5.71 -2.86 30.68
CA GLU A 163 5.63 -3.26 32.09
C GLU A 163 6.49 -2.36 33.02
N THR A 164 7.60 -1.82 32.51
CA THR A 164 8.53 -1.00 33.29
C THR A 164 8.20 0.49 33.32
N GLY A 165 7.25 0.95 32.51
CA GLY A 165 6.86 2.36 32.46
C GLY A 165 6.23 2.80 31.14
N ASN A 166 5.80 4.05 31.10
CA ASN A 166 5.32 4.71 29.90
C ASN A 166 6.09 6.00 29.64
N TRP A 167 6.16 6.39 28.38
CA TRP A 167 6.66 7.71 28.00
C TRP A 167 5.83 8.26 26.84
N THR A 168 5.81 9.58 26.72
CA THR A 168 5.13 10.28 25.62
C THR A 168 6.00 11.42 25.13
N ARG A 169 6.13 11.55 23.82
CA ARG A 169 6.88 12.60 23.13
C ARG A 169 6.01 13.21 22.05
N ALA A 170 6.02 14.53 21.97
CA ALA A 170 5.40 15.28 20.89
C ALA A 170 6.50 15.86 20.00
N PHE A 171 6.36 15.72 18.69
CA PHE A 171 7.26 16.26 17.69
C PHE A 171 6.49 17.21 16.77
N ALA A 172 7.11 18.32 16.38
CA ALA A 172 6.58 19.14 15.29
C ALA A 172 6.98 18.53 13.93
N PHE A 173 6.18 18.71 12.88
CA PHE A 173 6.51 18.12 11.56
C PHE A 173 7.80 18.64 10.95
N ASP A 174 8.20 19.88 11.25
CA ASP A 174 9.48 20.40 10.81
C ASP A 174 10.67 19.64 11.43
N GLU A 175 10.49 19.05 12.61
CA GLU A 175 11.50 18.23 13.27
C GLU A 175 11.63 16.84 12.63
N LEU A 176 10.53 16.30 12.07
CA LEU A 176 10.53 15.03 11.33
C LEU A 176 11.33 15.07 10.03
N ARG A 177 11.60 16.28 9.51
CA ARG A 177 12.45 16.47 8.32
C ARG A 177 13.90 16.08 8.56
N ASP A 178 14.36 16.08 9.81
CA ASP A 178 15.70 15.60 10.16
C ASP A 178 15.62 14.15 10.66
N PRO A 179 15.95 13.15 9.80
CA PRO A 179 15.81 11.74 10.15
C PRO A 179 16.62 11.32 11.36
N ARG A 180 17.68 12.06 11.70
CA ARG A 180 18.55 11.75 12.84
C ARG A 180 17.83 11.89 14.17
N LYS A 181 17.00 12.93 14.30
CA LYS A 181 16.34 13.28 15.57
C LYS A 181 15.32 12.24 16.02
N TRP A 182 14.70 11.53 15.09
CA TRP A 182 13.72 10.51 15.44
C TRP A 182 14.28 9.08 15.34
N ILE A 183 15.24 8.77 14.46
CA ILE A 183 15.86 7.44 14.41
C ILE A 183 16.51 7.06 15.75
N GLU A 184 17.19 7.98 16.42
CA GLU A 184 17.79 7.72 17.74
C GLU A 184 16.75 7.38 18.82
N GLU A 185 15.56 8.01 18.77
CA GLU A 185 14.46 7.74 19.71
C GLU A 185 13.72 6.42 19.40
N PHE A 186 13.58 6.06 18.11
CA PHE A 186 12.96 4.79 17.69
C PHE A 186 13.91 3.58 17.81
N ALA A 187 15.23 3.77 17.69
CA ALA A 187 16.20 2.67 17.76
C ALA A 187 16.38 2.08 19.17
N GLY A 188 16.02 2.81 20.22
CA GLY A 188 16.20 2.39 21.61
C GLY A 188 15.25 1.27 22.07
N PRO A 189 13.94 1.28 21.74
CA PRO A 189 12.98 0.30 22.28
C PRO A 189 12.23 -0.56 21.23
N LEU A 190 12.51 -0.44 19.93
CA LEU A 190 11.83 -1.26 18.92
C LEU A 190 12.33 -2.73 18.97
N PRO A 191 11.44 -3.73 18.98
CA PRO A 191 11.81 -5.13 18.85
C PRO A 191 12.70 -5.33 17.61
N PRO A 192 13.86 -6.02 17.71
CA PRO A 192 14.74 -6.28 16.57
C PRO A 192 14.02 -6.94 15.38
N ALA A 193 12.94 -7.68 15.65
CA ALA A 193 12.07 -8.29 14.64
C ALA A 193 11.32 -7.28 13.74
N LEU A 194 11.10 -6.05 14.20
CA LEU A 194 10.52 -4.94 13.40
C LEU A 194 11.60 -4.09 12.71
N LEU A 195 12.87 -4.20 13.15
CA LEU A 195 14.02 -3.47 12.60
C LEU A 195 14.72 -4.18 11.44
N GLY A 196 14.16 -5.27 10.91
CA GLY A 196 14.69 -5.88 9.68
C GLY A 196 14.83 -4.84 8.57
N PRO A 197 15.67 -5.06 7.56
CA PRO A 197 16.96 -4.37 7.29
C PRO A 197 17.03 -2.83 7.46
N ALA A 198 16.15 -2.18 8.22
CA ALA A 198 16.15 -0.74 8.49
C ALA A 198 17.45 -0.27 9.17
N ALA A 199 18.12 -1.16 9.91
CA ALA A 199 19.46 -0.93 10.46
C ALA A 199 20.56 -0.78 9.38
N GLY A 200 20.26 -1.13 8.12
CA GLY A 200 21.13 -1.00 6.95
C GLY A 200 20.70 0.10 5.98
N LEU A 201 19.88 1.07 6.40
CA LEU A 201 19.58 2.27 5.62
C LEU A 201 20.83 3.17 5.56
N GLU A 202 21.81 2.72 4.77
CA GLU A 202 22.85 3.54 4.19
C GLU A 202 22.22 4.79 3.59
N ARG A 203 22.85 5.92 3.87
CA ARG A 203 22.35 7.27 3.64
C ARG A 203 22.09 7.54 2.15
N GLN A 204 20.92 7.18 1.64
CA GLN A 204 20.49 7.60 0.30
C GLN A 204 20.16 9.09 0.33
N LYS A 205 21.10 9.88 -0.18
CA LYS A 205 21.10 11.36 -0.19
C LYS A 205 19.93 11.99 -0.96
N ASN A 206 19.18 11.21 -1.74
CA ASN A 206 18.10 11.69 -2.63
C ASN A 206 16.85 10.79 -2.54
N LEU A 207 16.32 10.60 -1.33
CA LEU A 207 14.97 10.06 -1.19
C LEU A 207 14.00 11.16 -1.64
N SER A 208 13.52 11.05 -2.88
CA SER A 208 12.29 11.74 -3.26
C SER A 208 11.16 11.02 -2.52
N PRO A 209 10.46 11.66 -1.56
CA PRO A 209 9.45 10.98 -0.74
C PRO A 209 8.19 10.58 -1.53
N GLY A 210 8.14 10.87 -2.84
CA GLY A 210 7.03 10.51 -3.71
C GLY A 210 7.14 9.07 -4.19
N LEU A 211 6.34 8.19 -3.61
CA LEU A 211 6.10 6.86 -4.15
C LEU A 211 5.39 7.00 -5.51
N LYS A 212 6.08 6.69 -6.62
CA LYS A 212 5.48 6.78 -7.96
C LYS A 212 4.61 5.55 -8.19
N TRP A 213 3.30 5.77 -8.22
CA TRP A 213 2.33 4.74 -8.53
C TRP A 213 2.00 4.73 -10.02
N THR A 214 1.82 3.53 -10.56
CA THR A 214 1.27 3.31 -11.91
C THR A 214 0.12 2.34 -11.81
N ALA A 215 -0.99 2.62 -12.50
CA ALA A 215 -2.16 1.76 -12.53
C ALA A 215 -2.42 1.22 -13.94
N ARG A 216 -2.78 -0.06 -14.03
CA ARG A 216 -3.12 -0.74 -15.29
C ARG A 216 -4.32 -1.65 -15.11
N ASN A 217 -5.04 -1.90 -16.19
CA ASN A 217 -6.00 -3.01 -16.24
C ASN A 217 -5.23 -4.34 -16.28
N ASP A 218 -5.71 -5.35 -15.59
CA ASP A 218 -5.12 -6.68 -15.63
C ASP A 218 -6.22 -7.75 -15.48
N TRP A 219 -5.84 -9.02 -15.58
CA TRP A 219 -6.72 -10.16 -15.40
C TRP A 219 -6.17 -11.09 -14.34
N LEU A 220 -6.99 -11.39 -13.33
CA LEU A 220 -6.67 -12.39 -12.33
C LEU A 220 -7.40 -13.69 -12.65
N LYS A 221 -6.65 -14.80 -12.72
CA LYS A 221 -7.24 -16.13 -12.81
C LYS A 221 -7.69 -16.55 -11.40
N ILE A 222 -8.96 -16.89 -11.28
CA ILE A 222 -9.61 -17.31 -10.04
C ILE A 222 -10.24 -18.68 -10.32
N GLY A 223 -9.64 -19.75 -9.80
CA GLY A 223 -9.99 -21.13 -10.18
C GLY A 223 -9.90 -21.35 -11.70
N HIS A 224 -11.04 -21.66 -12.32
CA HIS A 224 -11.16 -21.84 -13.78
C HIS A 224 -11.58 -20.57 -14.55
N SER A 225 -11.91 -19.49 -13.85
CA SER A 225 -12.43 -18.25 -14.43
C SER A 225 -11.38 -17.14 -14.45
N ARG A 226 -11.58 -16.12 -15.29
CA ARG A 226 -10.76 -14.89 -15.30
C ARG A 226 -11.61 -13.70 -14.89
N ALA A 227 -11.15 -12.94 -13.90
CA ALA A 227 -11.76 -11.70 -13.46
C ALA A 227 -10.91 -10.50 -13.92
N ARG A 228 -11.57 -9.42 -14.33
CA ARG A 228 -10.90 -8.15 -14.60
C ARG A 228 -10.52 -7.50 -13.27
N VAL A 229 -9.30 -7.02 -13.18
CA VAL A 229 -8.74 -6.37 -11.99
C VAL A 229 -7.96 -5.13 -12.40
N TYR A 230 -7.65 -4.27 -11.43
CA TYR A 230 -6.65 -3.23 -11.58
C TYR A 230 -5.37 -3.67 -10.90
N ARG A 231 -4.24 -3.40 -11.54
CA ARG A 231 -2.91 -3.62 -11.00
C ARG A 231 -2.27 -2.27 -10.72
N LEU A 232 -2.07 -1.97 -9.44
CA LEU A 232 -1.29 -0.85 -8.96
C LEU A 232 0.13 -1.31 -8.69
N GLN A 233 1.11 -0.56 -9.16
CA GLN A 233 2.53 -0.82 -8.93
C GLN A 233 3.22 0.42 -8.43
N ALA A 234 4.08 0.26 -7.44
CA ALA A 234 4.95 1.30 -6.93
C ALA A 234 6.38 0.79 -6.81
N GLN A 235 7.35 1.64 -7.15
CA GLN A 235 8.76 1.37 -6.89
C GLN A 235 9.22 2.15 -5.66
N LEU A 236 9.69 1.43 -4.66
CA LEU A 236 10.26 1.93 -3.42
C LEU A 236 11.78 1.80 -3.49
N LEU A 237 12.50 2.89 -3.19
CA LEU A 237 13.97 2.95 -3.18
C LEU A 237 14.64 2.50 -4.51
N GLY A 238 13.92 2.56 -5.64
CA GLY A 238 14.40 2.17 -6.96
C GLY A 238 14.57 0.66 -7.21
N HIS A 239 14.36 -0.18 -6.20
CA HIS A 239 14.64 -1.62 -6.28
C HIS A 239 13.52 -2.50 -5.72
N TYR A 240 12.70 -1.97 -4.81
CA TYR A 240 11.62 -2.71 -4.19
C TYR A 240 10.33 -2.43 -4.95
N GLU A 241 9.69 -3.49 -5.46
CA GLU A 241 8.39 -3.38 -6.12
C GLU A 241 7.28 -3.73 -5.14
N VAL A 242 6.26 -2.87 -5.08
CA VAL A 242 5.00 -3.14 -4.40
C VAL A 242 3.94 -3.32 -5.48
N VAL A 243 3.19 -4.43 -5.44
CA VAL A 243 2.10 -4.70 -6.38
C VAL A 243 0.81 -4.89 -5.60
N VAL A 244 -0.22 -4.12 -5.92
CA VAL A 244 -1.56 -4.25 -5.35
C VAL A 244 -2.52 -4.62 -6.48
N ILE A 245 -3.23 -5.73 -6.32
CA ILE A 245 -4.29 -6.17 -7.23
C ILE A 245 -5.63 -5.86 -6.59
N VAL A 246 -6.46 -5.11 -7.32
CA VAL A 246 -7.73 -4.56 -6.84
C VAL A 246 -8.86 -5.05 -7.75
N SER A 247 -10.00 -5.41 -7.18
CA SER A 247 -11.19 -5.78 -7.95
C SER A 247 -11.79 -4.56 -8.67
N ARG A 248 -12.73 -4.78 -9.59
CA ARG A 248 -13.39 -3.65 -10.30
C ARG A 248 -14.20 -2.74 -9.36
N VAL A 249 -14.63 -3.29 -8.23
CA VAL A 249 -15.45 -2.61 -7.21
C VAL A 249 -14.61 -1.94 -6.14
N GLY A 250 -13.30 -2.20 -6.07
CA GLY A 250 -12.37 -1.50 -5.16
C GLY A 250 -11.74 -2.36 -4.07
N GLU A 251 -12.14 -3.63 -3.95
CA GLU A 251 -11.59 -4.53 -2.93
C GLU A 251 -10.15 -4.89 -3.24
N ILE A 252 -9.33 -5.00 -2.19
CA ILE A 252 -7.97 -5.48 -2.29
C ILE A 252 -8.00 -7.00 -2.35
N LEU A 253 -7.52 -7.55 -3.47
CA LEU A 253 -7.49 -8.98 -3.74
C LEU A 253 -6.13 -9.59 -3.37
N ARG A 254 -5.05 -8.87 -3.65
CA ARG A 254 -3.68 -9.33 -3.41
C ARG A 254 -2.74 -8.15 -3.23
N VAL A 255 -1.84 -8.24 -2.27
CA VAL A 255 -0.72 -7.30 -2.10
C VAL A 255 0.57 -8.10 -2.08
N GLU A 256 1.46 -7.80 -3.01
CA GLU A 256 2.84 -8.28 -3.01
C GLU A 256 3.73 -7.17 -2.46
N LEU A 257 4.37 -7.47 -1.34
CA LEU A 257 5.36 -6.62 -0.72
C LEU A 257 6.76 -7.22 -0.92
N PRO A 258 7.81 -6.40 -0.77
CA PRO A 258 9.19 -6.87 -0.84
C PRO A 258 9.47 -8.06 0.09
N ASN A 259 10.52 -8.81 -0.23
CA ASN A 259 11.02 -9.92 0.59
C ASN A 259 10.04 -11.10 0.73
N GLY A 260 9.13 -11.27 -0.24
CA GLY A 260 8.24 -12.45 -0.30
C GLY A 260 7.07 -12.40 0.67
N LEU A 261 6.72 -11.19 1.14
CA LEU A 261 5.54 -10.97 1.97
C LEU A 261 4.32 -10.77 1.05
N LEU A 262 3.32 -11.62 1.22
CA LEU A 262 2.16 -11.70 0.35
C LEU A 262 0.90 -11.63 1.21
N LEU A 263 0.05 -10.65 0.92
CA LEU A 263 -1.30 -10.57 1.45
C LEU A 263 -2.26 -11.07 0.39
N LEU A 264 -3.08 -12.05 0.72
CA LEU A 264 -4.08 -12.60 -0.20
C LEU A 264 -5.46 -12.50 0.42
N ASN A 265 -6.43 -12.03 -0.33
CA ASN A 265 -7.80 -11.98 0.15
C ASN A 265 -8.32 -13.39 0.46
N GLU A 266 -8.97 -13.54 1.61
CA GLU A 266 -9.47 -14.83 2.09
C GLU A 266 -10.42 -15.50 1.08
N ALA A 267 -11.18 -14.71 0.32
CA ALA A 267 -12.04 -15.20 -0.75
C ALA A 267 -11.26 -15.93 -1.87
N LEU A 268 -9.97 -15.64 -2.03
CA LEU A 268 -9.09 -16.29 -3.00
C LEU A 268 -8.29 -17.46 -2.42
N THR A 269 -8.11 -17.49 -1.10
CA THR A 269 -7.38 -18.58 -0.42
C THR A 269 -8.20 -19.87 -0.36
N ASN A 270 -9.53 -19.77 -0.37
CA ASN A 270 -10.47 -20.90 -0.24
C ASN A 270 -10.93 -21.52 -1.59
N LEU A 271 -10.28 -21.19 -2.71
CA LEU A 271 -10.63 -21.62 -4.07
C LEU A 271 -9.63 -22.63 -4.64
#